data_AF-A0A926A915-F1
#
_entry.id   AF-A0A926A915-F1
#
_cell.length_a   1.000
_cell.length_b   1.000
_cell.length_c   1.000
_cell.angle_alpha   90.00
_cell.angle_beta   90.00
_cell.angle_gamma   90.00
#
_symmetry.space_group_name_H-M   'P 1'
#
loop_
_entity.id
_entity.type
_entity.pdbx_description
1 polymer ?
#
loop_
_entity_poly.entity_id
_entity_poly.type
_entity_poly.pdbx_seq_one_letter_code
_entity_poly.pdbx_strand_id
1 'polypeptide(L)'
;MAIAIAFCLGTEVTRAAIYHVRAGATGAANGADWINAYPALPTTLSRGSTYYVATGTYGGYTFNTAESGTSIVTVKKATGSDHGSNTGWNDNYGIGTALFNSYWRITRGYFILDGQVGGGPGSWTNGYGFKIQSLSTSDFQPGLTVTDNRKNVTLRHFEIQGNGGDGDGGGGGQANDALDIGFGTDQTTVSYAYLHDMGRCLIFGHGNNMFFEFVYGGKFESTDVEHSEIASLWAHAASGSPGPVCTNVTFANCVWSHMEGTGGLIIQGDGVKIYGNVFYRPAGLTFPSANGAIATWRRDVFTRGRIYNNSFINLGQGFASLGIGFGGTTDDNIVENNIFYNCNVSFGGFALHDYNLFINTSGADASDEAHGATATSAIFNDYVALDFNLKNNTAAGINVGPPYNIDPNGNSRTTWTRGAYEYGSVFIGVSLKIQRTGNQIVFSWPDSPTSYKLYSATNLNPPASWTILTNVPALANGQWSLSLPLPATQQQFFRLQKL
;
A
#
# COMPACT_ATOMS: atom_id res chain seq x y z
N MET A 1 -27.59 -58.36 22.01
CA MET A 1 -27.45 -57.33 20.97
C MET A 1 -26.70 -56.18 21.59
N ALA A 2 -25.40 -56.08 21.36
CA ALA A 2 -24.54 -55.06 21.96
C ALA A 2 -24.51 -53.84 21.03
N ILE A 3 -24.98 -52.69 21.52
CA ILE A 3 -24.92 -51.42 20.81
C ILE A 3 -23.53 -50.84 21.04
N ALA A 4 -22.70 -50.84 20.00
CA ALA A 4 -21.44 -50.11 19.99
C ALA A 4 -21.73 -48.66 19.59
N ILE A 5 -21.49 -47.72 20.52
CA ILE A 5 -21.51 -46.28 20.24
C ILE A 5 -20.11 -45.90 19.76
N ALA A 6 -19.97 -45.63 18.47
CA ALA A 6 -18.76 -45.06 17.91
C ALA A 6 -18.72 -43.56 18.20
N PHE A 7 -17.80 -43.11 19.05
CA PHE A 7 -17.42 -41.71 19.12
C PHE A 7 -16.61 -41.39 17.86
N CYS A 8 -17.23 -40.69 16.91
CA CYS A 8 -16.51 -40.02 15.85
C CYS A 8 -15.77 -38.85 16.49
N LEU A 9 -14.46 -38.98 16.72
CA LEU A 9 -13.60 -37.85 17.06
C LEU A 9 -13.68 -36.89 15.88
N GLY A 10 -14.46 -35.82 16.05
CA GLY A 10 -14.45 -34.69 15.11
C GLY A 10 -13.01 -34.23 14.93
N THR A 11 -12.63 -33.91 13.70
CA THR A 11 -11.35 -33.27 13.40
C THR A 11 -11.18 -32.08 14.33
N GLU A 12 -10.14 -32.11 15.17
CA GLU A 12 -9.78 -30.96 15.98
C GLU A 12 -9.58 -29.77 15.02
N VAL A 13 -10.43 -28.76 15.14
CA VAL A 13 -10.13 -27.45 14.58
C VAL A 13 -8.92 -26.95 15.37
N THR A 14 -7.73 -27.21 14.85
CA THR A 14 -6.49 -26.71 15.41
C THR A 14 -6.60 -25.19 15.42
N ARG A 15 -6.75 -24.63 16.63
CA ARG A 15 -6.78 -23.18 16.82
C ARG A 15 -5.46 -22.63 16.28
N ALA A 16 -5.53 -21.56 15.46
CA ALA A 16 -4.35 -20.85 15.00
C ALA A 16 -3.36 -20.62 16.16
N ALA A 17 -2.16 -21.19 16.07
CA ALA A 17 -1.16 -21.01 17.10
C ALA A 17 -0.62 -19.58 17.03
N ILE A 18 -0.32 -19.01 18.20
CA ILE A 18 0.25 -17.67 18.33
C ILE A 18 1.66 -17.83 18.87
N TYR A 19 2.62 -17.20 18.20
CA TYR A 19 4.02 -17.17 18.59
C TYR A 19 4.50 -15.73 18.75
N HIS A 20 5.49 -15.53 19.61
CA HIS A 20 6.07 -14.23 19.91
C HIS A 20 7.55 -14.23 19.57
N VAL A 21 8.02 -13.14 18.97
CA VAL A 21 9.38 -12.96 18.47
C VAL A 21 9.94 -11.65 19.00
N ARG A 22 11.03 -11.71 19.75
CA ARG A 22 11.62 -10.55 20.42
C ARG A 22 13.14 -10.61 20.35
N ALA A 23 13.76 -9.63 19.71
CA ALA A 23 15.21 -9.49 19.70
C ALA A 23 15.77 -9.48 21.14
N GLY A 24 16.82 -10.27 21.38
CA GLY A 24 17.43 -10.40 22.72
C GLY A 24 16.61 -11.21 23.73
N ALA A 25 15.62 -12.00 23.31
CA ALA A 25 14.93 -12.92 24.21
C ALA A 25 15.88 -14.00 24.78
N THR A 26 15.75 -14.28 26.08
CA THR A 26 16.62 -15.21 26.85
C THR A 26 15.86 -16.38 27.48
N GLY A 27 14.54 -16.48 27.28
CA GLY A 27 13.72 -17.56 27.82
C GLY A 27 13.87 -18.87 27.06
N ALA A 28 12.85 -19.73 27.11
CA ALA A 28 12.90 -21.06 26.49
C ALA A 28 12.93 -21.07 24.94
N ALA A 29 12.81 -19.91 24.30
CA ALA A 29 12.81 -19.74 22.84
C ALA A 29 11.82 -20.69 22.10
N ASN A 30 10.59 -20.79 22.62
CA ASN A 30 9.52 -21.61 22.04
C ASN A 30 8.34 -20.76 21.51
N GLY A 31 8.41 -19.45 21.65
CA GLY A 31 7.42 -18.50 21.15
C GLY A 31 6.10 -18.45 21.94
N ALA A 32 5.93 -19.22 23.01
CA ALA A 32 4.64 -19.35 23.70
C ALA A 32 4.10 -18.02 24.27
N ASP A 33 5.01 -17.13 24.67
CA ASP A 33 4.72 -15.81 25.23
C ASP A 33 5.95 -14.89 25.08
N TRP A 34 5.91 -13.68 25.63
CA TRP A 34 7.03 -12.72 25.52
C TRP A 34 8.23 -13.04 26.42
N ILE A 35 8.06 -13.87 27.47
CA ILE A 35 9.17 -14.40 28.28
C ILE A 35 9.94 -15.45 27.47
N ASN A 36 9.19 -16.34 26.82
CA ASN A 36 9.69 -17.49 26.07
C ASN A 36 9.74 -17.25 24.56
N ALA A 37 9.71 -15.98 24.15
CA ALA A 37 9.71 -15.56 22.74
C ALA A 37 10.93 -16.12 21.99
N TYR A 38 10.77 -16.34 20.68
CA TYR A 38 11.92 -16.59 19.83
C TYR A 38 12.80 -15.34 19.74
N PRO A 39 14.14 -15.45 19.78
CA PRO A 39 15.02 -14.28 19.64
C PRO A 39 14.98 -13.65 18.24
N ALA A 40 14.61 -14.42 17.22
CA ALA A 40 14.32 -14.01 15.85
C ALA A 40 13.24 -14.93 15.28
N LEU A 41 12.71 -14.65 14.09
CA LEU A 41 11.79 -15.59 13.44
C LEU A 41 12.48 -16.97 13.32
N PRO A 42 11.81 -18.08 13.72
CA PRO A 42 12.42 -19.41 13.62
C PRO A 42 12.65 -19.77 12.15
N THR A 43 13.58 -20.68 11.84
CA THR A 43 13.96 -21.02 10.45
C THR A 43 12.80 -21.51 9.60
N THR A 44 11.79 -22.14 10.23
CA THR A 44 10.57 -22.61 9.58
C THR A 44 9.39 -22.16 10.42
N LEU A 45 8.42 -21.50 9.79
CA LEU A 45 7.17 -21.09 10.41
C LEU A 45 6.12 -22.21 10.32
N SER A 46 5.14 -22.21 11.20
CA SER A 46 4.02 -23.17 11.20
C SER A 46 2.83 -22.64 10.41
N ARG A 47 2.31 -23.43 9.47
CA ARG A 47 1.10 -23.10 8.69
C ARG A 47 -0.11 -22.90 9.62
N GLY A 48 -0.97 -21.94 9.27
CA GLY A 48 -2.13 -21.56 10.09
C GLY A 48 -1.80 -20.76 11.35
N SER A 49 -0.54 -20.39 11.57
CA SER A 49 -0.09 -19.69 12.78
C SER A 49 0.15 -18.20 12.56
N THR A 50 0.12 -17.43 13.65
CA THR A 50 0.46 -16.00 13.69
C THR A 50 1.72 -15.77 14.54
N TYR A 51 2.67 -14.99 14.01
CA TYR A 51 3.90 -14.59 14.69
C TYR A 51 3.88 -13.08 14.96
N TYR A 52 3.84 -12.69 16.22
CA TYR A 52 3.98 -11.30 16.65
C TYR A 52 5.45 -10.94 16.86
N VAL A 53 5.92 -9.92 16.16
CA VAL A 53 7.31 -9.45 16.21
C VAL A 53 7.38 -8.17 17.02
N ALA A 54 8.21 -8.10 18.06
CA ALA A 54 8.45 -6.89 18.82
C ALA A 54 9.23 -5.85 18.00
N THR A 55 9.23 -4.60 18.46
CA THR A 55 10.24 -3.62 18.10
C THR A 55 11.63 -4.17 18.43
N GLY A 56 12.57 -3.97 17.52
CA GLY A 56 13.92 -4.47 17.64
C GLY A 56 14.62 -4.59 16.30
N THR A 57 15.85 -5.08 16.31
CA THR A 57 16.64 -5.33 15.11
C THR A 57 16.76 -6.83 14.85
N TYR A 58 16.52 -7.23 13.61
CA TYR A 58 16.48 -8.59 13.12
C TYR A 58 17.33 -8.71 11.85
N GLY A 59 17.79 -9.92 11.52
CA GLY A 59 18.36 -10.20 10.21
C GLY A 59 17.29 -10.34 9.13
N GLY A 60 17.69 -10.41 7.87
CA GLY A 60 16.79 -10.76 6.77
C GLY A 60 16.15 -12.15 6.96
N TYR A 61 15.10 -12.44 6.18
CA TYR A 61 14.34 -13.66 6.38
C TYR A 61 13.89 -14.30 5.06
N THR A 62 13.99 -15.63 5.00
CA THR A 62 13.47 -16.42 3.87
C THR A 62 12.21 -17.16 4.30
N PHE A 63 11.07 -16.75 3.77
CA PHE A 63 9.78 -17.42 3.97
C PHE A 63 9.72 -18.67 3.07
N ASN A 64 10.04 -19.82 3.64
CA ASN A 64 10.24 -21.09 2.92
C ASN A 64 9.38 -22.26 3.44
N THR A 65 8.53 -22.05 4.46
CA THR A 65 7.63 -23.08 4.98
C THR A 65 6.83 -23.72 3.86
N ALA A 66 6.88 -25.05 3.75
CA ALA A 66 6.12 -25.80 2.76
C ALA A 66 4.61 -25.46 2.82
N GLU A 67 3.98 -25.33 1.67
CA GLU A 67 2.54 -25.05 1.57
C GLU A 67 1.74 -26.25 2.10
N SER A 68 0.62 -25.97 2.76
CA SER A 68 -0.30 -26.98 3.28
C SER A 68 -1.73 -26.53 2.97
N GLY A 69 -2.24 -26.96 1.82
CA GLY A 69 -3.47 -26.44 1.24
C GLY A 69 -3.40 -24.90 1.15
N THR A 70 -4.44 -24.24 1.63
CA THR A 70 -4.56 -22.77 1.67
C THR A 70 -4.19 -22.15 3.01
N SER A 71 -3.55 -22.91 3.91
CA SER A 71 -3.23 -22.46 5.27
C SER A 71 -2.21 -21.32 5.25
N ILE A 72 -2.63 -20.15 5.71
CA ILE A 72 -1.80 -18.93 5.73
C ILE A 72 -0.88 -18.92 6.94
N VAL A 73 0.34 -18.44 6.77
CA VAL A 73 1.19 -17.97 7.88
C VAL A 73 1.09 -16.46 7.95
N THR A 74 0.83 -15.94 9.14
CA THR A 74 0.72 -14.49 9.37
C THR A 74 1.90 -14.04 10.23
N VAL A 75 2.64 -13.03 9.78
CA VAL A 75 3.72 -12.39 10.56
C VAL A 75 3.33 -10.93 10.72
N LYS A 76 3.20 -10.48 11.98
CA LYS A 76 2.71 -9.14 12.30
C LYS A 76 3.65 -8.41 13.24
N LYS A 77 3.79 -7.10 13.07
CA LYS A 77 4.38 -6.26 14.11
C LYS A 77 3.44 -6.23 15.32
N ALA A 78 3.97 -6.49 16.51
CA ALA A 78 3.23 -6.34 17.75
C ALA A 78 2.96 -4.85 18.02
N THR A 79 1.76 -4.55 18.50
CA THR A 79 1.34 -3.22 18.96
C THR A 79 0.79 -3.32 20.37
N GLY A 80 0.69 -2.19 21.09
CA GLY A 80 0.08 -2.17 22.42
C GLY A 80 -1.35 -2.72 22.46
N SER A 81 -2.05 -2.77 21.32
CA SER A 81 -3.41 -3.25 21.22
C SER A 81 -3.59 -4.61 20.55
N ASP A 82 -2.56 -5.11 19.86
CA ASP A 82 -2.55 -6.41 19.18
C ASP A 82 -1.14 -7.03 19.25
N HIS A 83 -0.92 -7.93 20.21
CA HIS A 83 0.38 -8.52 20.51
C HIS A 83 0.30 -9.98 21.01
N GLY A 84 -0.86 -10.62 20.87
CA GLY A 84 -1.07 -11.99 21.36
C GLY A 84 -1.16 -12.07 22.90
N SER A 85 -0.16 -12.68 23.53
CA SER A 85 -0.15 -12.95 24.98
C SER A 85 0.26 -11.73 25.80
N ASN A 86 -0.40 -11.51 26.94
CA ASN A 86 0.03 -10.53 27.94
C ASN A 86 1.22 -11.03 28.80
N THR A 87 1.50 -12.34 28.79
CA THR A 87 2.56 -12.91 29.62
C THR A 87 3.93 -12.43 29.14
N GLY A 88 4.65 -11.71 30.00
CA GLY A 88 5.95 -11.10 29.70
C GLY A 88 5.90 -9.87 28.81
N TRP A 89 4.71 -9.36 28.47
CA TRP A 89 4.57 -8.19 27.61
C TRP A 89 5.17 -6.94 28.27
N ASN A 90 5.80 -6.11 27.45
CA ASN A 90 6.26 -4.78 27.79
C ASN A 90 5.85 -3.85 26.65
N ASP A 91 5.24 -2.71 26.97
CA ASP A 91 4.73 -1.77 25.95
C ASP A 91 5.81 -1.29 24.97
N ASN A 92 7.09 -1.25 25.38
CA ASN A 92 8.19 -0.89 24.50
C ASN A 92 8.37 -1.89 23.34
N TYR A 93 7.91 -3.14 23.46
CA TYR A 93 7.88 -4.09 22.35
C TYR A 93 6.87 -3.70 21.27
N GLY A 94 5.86 -2.91 21.62
CA GLY A 94 4.81 -2.43 20.74
C GLY A 94 5.07 -1.07 20.11
N ILE A 95 6.08 -0.33 20.57
CA ILE A 95 6.36 1.06 20.17
C ILE A 95 7.56 1.09 19.23
N GLY A 96 7.41 1.72 18.06
CA GLY A 96 8.45 1.80 17.03
C GLY A 96 8.42 0.62 16.06
N THR A 97 9.56 0.39 15.39
CA THR A 97 9.65 -0.48 14.21
C THR A 97 10.42 -1.77 14.51
N ALA A 98 10.00 -2.89 13.91
CA ALA A 98 10.86 -4.05 13.77
C ALA A 98 11.71 -3.87 12.50
N LEU A 99 12.99 -3.60 12.70
CA LEU A 99 13.96 -3.34 11.65
C LEU A 99 14.63 -4.66 11.21
N PHE A 100 14.59 -4.95 9.93
CA PHE A 100 15.24 -6.09 9.29
C PHE A 100 16.45 -5.58 8.49
N ASN A 101 17.67 -5.87 8.98
CA ASN A 101 18.95 -5.41 8.40
C ASN A 101 19.44 -6.30 7.26
N SER A 102 18.51 -6.79 6.43
CA SER A 102 18.78 -7.45 5.15
C SER A 102 17.43 -7.73 4.49
N TYR A 103 17.47 -8.22 3.26
CA TYR A 103 16.31 -8.44 2.42
C TYR A 103 15.40 -9.58 2.91
N TRP A 104 14.17 -9.55 2.39
CA TRP A 104 13.21 -10.63 2.54
C TRP A 104 13.09 -11.46 1.26
N ARG A 105 12.94 -12.77 1.42
CA ARG A 105 12.73 -13.67 0.28
C ARG A 105 11.58 -14.63 0.52
N ILE A 106 10.51 -14.47 -0.24
CA ILE A 106 9.31 -15.31 -0.20
C ILE A 106 9.44 -16.38 -1.26
N THR A 107 9.73 -17.60 -0.81
CA THR A 107 9.95 -18.75 -1.69
C THR A 107 8.77 -19.72 -1.68
N ARG A 108 7.70 -19.43 -0.96
CA ARG A 108 6.44 -20.21 -0.92
C ARG A 108 5.26 -19.24 -0.82
N GLY A 109 4.08 -19.65 -1.26
CA GLY A 109 2.85 -18.88 -1.16
C GLY A 109 2.18 -18.91 0.21
N TYR A 110 1.03 -18.25 0.31
CA TYR A 110 0.14 -18.19 1.48
C TYR A 110 0.79 -17.51 2.70
N PHE A 111 1.19 -16.25 2.54
CA PHE A 111 1.74 -15.42 3.61
C PHE A 111 0.99 -14.09 3.73
N ILE A 112 0.76 -13.65 4.96
CA ILE A 112 0.39 -12.28 5.29
C ILE A 112 1.51 -11.69 6.15
N LEU A 113 2.18 -10.66 5.63
CA LEU A 113 3.24 -9.93 6.33
C LEU A 113 2.75 -8.51 6.57
N ASP A 114 2.53 -8.15 7.83
CA ASP A 114 1.76 -6.96 8.21
C ASP A 114 2.42 -6.19 9.36
N GLY A 115 3.00 -5.02 9.05
CA GLY A 115 3.57 -4.13 10.06
C GLY A 115 2.53 -3.43 10.95
N GLN A 116 1.23 -3.68 10.77
CA GLN A 116 0.07 -3.20 11.53
C GLN A 116 -0.22 -1.70 11.50
N VAL A 117 0.79 -0.86 11.36
CA VAL A 117 0.70 0.59 11.47
C VAL A 117 1.62 1.27 10.46
N GLY A 118 1.28 2.52 10.08
CA GLY A 118 2.06 3.36 9.19
C GLY A 118 1.57 3.39 7.74
N GLY A 119 1.89 4.47 7.04
CA GLY A 119 1.52 4.68 5.64
C GLY A 119 0.12 5.22 5.39
N GLY A 120 -0.13 5.59 4.13
CA GLY A 120 -1.41 6.10 3.63
C GLY A 120 -1.59 7.62 3.79
N PRO A 121 -2.78 8.15 3.41
CA PRO A 121 -3.07 9.57 3.44
C PRO A 121 -2.83 10.17 4.83
N GLY A 122 -2.04 11.24 4.87
CA GLY A 122 -1.65 11.93 6.11
C GLY A 122 -0.42 11.34 6.82
N SER A 123 0.11 10.19 6.41
CA SER A 123 1.32 9.58 7.01
C SER A 123 2.14 8.74 6.02
N TRP A 124 2.42 9.31 4.84
CA TRP A 124 3.05 8.61 3.71
C TRP A 124 4.48 8.10 3.93
N THR A 125 5.24 8.64 4.90
CA THR A 125 6.67 8.35 5.08
C THR A 125 7.04 7.88 6.48
N ASN A 126 6.07 7.71 7.38
CA ASN A 126 6.34 7.54 8.80
C ASN A 126 5.44 6.48 9.45
N GLY A 127 5.93 5.95 10.59
CA GLY A 127 5.16 5.12 11.50
C GLY A 127 5.02 3.66 11.10
N TYR A 128 5.81 3.19 10.12
CA TYR A 128 5.78 1.82 9.64
C TYR A 128 6.24 0.83 10.71
N GLY A 129 5.44 -0.21 10.96
CA GLY A 129 5.80 -1.21 11.95
C GLY A 129 6.89 -2.17 11.48
N PHE A 130 7.03 -2.38 10.17
CA PHE A 130 8.17 -3.09 9.57
C PHE A 130 9.02 -2.15 8.74
N LYS A 131 10.35 -2.27 8.88
CA LYS A 131 11.31 -1.64 7.98
C LYS A 131 12.32 -2.69 7.52
N ILE A 132 12.54 -2.75 6.21
CA ILE A 132 13.50 -3.63 5.56
C ILE A 132 14.61 -2.76 4.97
N GLN A 133 15.85 -3.01 5.38
CA GLN A 133 17.02 -2.28 4.90
C GLN A 133 17.90 -3.21 4.05
N SER A 134 17.95 -2.94 2.75
CA SER A 134 18.84 -3.61 1.80
C SER A 134 19.88 -2.62 1.30
N LEU A 135 20.87 -2.33 2.15
CA LEU A 135 21.86 -1.26 1.95
C LEU A 135 23.17 -1.75 1.31
N SER A 136 23.27 -3.02 0.94
CA SER A 136 24.50 -3.57 0.38
C SER A 136 24.71 -3.07 -1.05
N THR A 137 25.92 -2.62 -1.34
CA THR A 137 26.38 -2.18 -2.67
C THR A 137 27.19 -3.26 -3.39
N SER A 138 27.19 -4.50 -2.87
CA SER A 138 28.05 -5.59 -3.38
C SER A 138 27.29 -6.82 -3.87
N ASP A 139 26.06 -7.03 -3.40
CA ASP A 139 25.21 -8.17 -3.75
C ASP A 139 23.90 -7.76 -4.45
N PHE A 140 23.65 -6.45 -4.57
CA PHE A 140 22.52 -5.81 -5.28
C PHE A 140 21.16 -6.48 -5.03
N GLN A 141 20.94 -6.97 -3.81
CA GLN A 141 19.72 -7.72 -3.50
C GLN A 141 18.52 -6.78 -3.42
N PRO A 142 17.35 -7.19 -3.96
CA PRO A 142 16.12 -6.45 -3.74
C PRO A 142 15.80 -6.34 -2.25
N GLY A 143 15.02 -5.33 -1.85
CA GLY A 143 14.50 -5.25 -0.48
C GLY A 143 13.62 -6.44 -0.14
N LEU A 144 12.75 -6.84 -1.07
CA LEU A 144 11.87 -8.00 -0.93
C LEU A 144 11.66 -8.69 -2.27
N THR A 145 11.92 -10.00 -2.31
CA THR A 145 11.64 -10.84 -3.47
C THR A 145 10.50 -11.81 -3.19
N VAL A 146 9.51 -11.87 -4.08
CA VAL A 146 8.58 -13.00 -4.23
C VAL A 146 9.06 -13.82 -5.42
N THR A 147 9.55 -15.04 -5.20
CA THR A 147 10.12 -15.85 -6.30
C THR A 147 9.05 -16.26 -7.32
N ASP A 148 9.46 -16.83 -8.45
CA ASP A 148 8.53 -17.30 -9.48
C ASP A 148 7.45 -18.26 -8.96
N ASN A 149 6.27 -18.22 -9.59
CA ASN A 149 5.16 -19.12 -9.38
C ASN A 149 4.66 -19.19 -7.92
N ARG A 150 4.72 -18.08 -7.17
CA ARG A 150 4.12 -18.01 -5.82
C ARG A 150 2.69 -17.48 -5.90
N LYS A 151 1.86 -17.83 -4.90
CA LYS A 151 0.47 -17.39 -4.82
C LYS A 151 0.09 -16.87 -3.45
N ASN A 152 -0.91 -16.00 -3.38
CA ASN A 152 -1.53 -15.55 -2.13
C ASN A 152 -0.51 -14.95 -1.15
N VAL A 153 0.12 -13.85 -1.57
CA VAL A 153 1.06 -13.09 -0.75
C VAL A 153 0.46 -11.71 -0.47
N THR A 154 0.34 -11.35 0.81
CA THR A 154 -0.09 -10.02 1.23
C THR A 154 1.02 -9.35 2.02
N LEU A 155 1.42 -8.16 1.61
CA LEU A 155 2.43 -7.33 2.23
C LEU A 155 1.79 -6.00 2.62
N ARG A 156 1.91 -5.59 3.89
CA ARG A 156 1.38 -4.29 4.30
C ARG A 156 2.07 -3.62 5.48
N HIS A 157 1.93 -2.30 5.54
CA HIS A 157 2.46 -1.47 6.62
C HIS A 157 3.98 -1.60 6.78
N PHE A 158 4.71 -1.46 5.67
CA PHE A 158 6.16 -1.64 5.65
C PHE A 158 6.91 -0.54 4.90
N GLU A 159 8.13 -0.30 5.32
CA GLU A 159 9.10 0.55 4.66
C GLU A 159 10.21 -0.32 4.04
N ILE A 160 10.63 -0.01 2.83
CA ILE A 160 11.84 -0.57 2.22
C ILE A 160 12.77 0.58 1.88
N GLN A 161 13.99 0.47 2.39
CA GLN A 161 15.09 1.37 2.07
C GLN A 161 16.19 0.58 1.36
N GLY A 162 16.57 1.07 0.17
CA GLY A 162 17.69 0.54 -0.60
C GLY A 162 19.02 1.23 -0.30
N ASN A 163 20.01 0.92 -1.15
CA ASN A 163 21.39 1.39 -1.02
C ASN A 163 21.66 2.74 -1.71
N GLY A 164 20.69 3.30 -2.44
CA GLY A 164 20.79 4.55 -3.19
C GLY A 164 21.46 4.47 -4.56
N GLY A 165 22.05 3.34 -4.96
CA GLY A 165 22.50 3.08 -6.33
C GLY A 165 23.78 3.78 -6.82
N ASP A 166 24.52 4.52 -5.98
CA ASP A 166 25.71 5.28 -6.42
C ASP A 166 26.82 4.38 -7.00
N GLY A 167 26.81 4.18 -8.33
CA GLY A 167 27.89 3.54 -9.09
C GLY A 167 27.92 2.01 -8.98
N ASP A 168 26.78 1.38 -8.77
CA ASP A 168 26.64 -0.06 -8.52
C ASP A 168 27.14 -0.93 -9.70
N GLY A 169 27.26 -0.37 -10.91
CA GLY A 169 28.03 -0.97 -12.01
C GLY A 169 27.51 -2.31 -12.52
N GLY A 170 26.38 -2.77 -11.98
CA GLY A 170 25.61 -3.90 -12.44
C GLY A 170 24.80 -3.48 -13.66
N GLY A 171 24.79 -4.31 -14.72
CA GLY A 171 23.76 -4.18 -15.75
C GLY A 171 22.35 -4.31 -15.16
N GLY A 172 21.30 -4.04 -15.95
CA GLY A 172 19.91 -4.28 -15.54
C GLY A 172 19.51 -5.70 -15.09
N GLY A 173 20.46 -6.62 -14.86
CA GLY A 173 20.26 -7.91 -14.21
C GLY A 173 20.79 -8.01 -12.77
N GLN A 174 21.45 -6.98 -12.23
CA GLN A 174 21.99 -6.94 -10.86
C GLN A 174 21.56 -5.64 -10.20
N ALA A 175 20.40 -5.64 -9.53
CA ALA A 175 19.76 -4.39 -9.16
C ALA A 175 19.02 -4.45 -7.82
N ASN A 176 19.28 -3.44 -7.00
CA ASN A 176 18.64 -3.22 -5.71
C ASN A 176 17.22 -2.65 -5.91
N ASP A 177 16.28 -3.51 -6.34
CA ASP A 177 14.86 -3.15 -6.45
C ASP A 177 14.15 -3.17 -5.10
N ALA A 178 13.07 -2.39 -4.90
CA ALA A 178 12.35 -2.49 -3.63
C ALA A 178 11.58 -3.81 -3.55
N LEU A 179 10.79 -4.08 -4.59
CA LEU A 179 9.94 -5.26 -4.73
C LEU A 179 10.25 -5.97 -6.05
N ASP A 180 10.76 -7.20 -5.95
CA ASP A 180 10.96 -8.10 -7.08
C ASP A 180 9.89 -9.22 -7.03
N ILE A 181 8.95 -9.21 -7.97
CA ILE A 181 7.83 -10.15 -8.05
C ILE A 181 8.01 -11.03 -9.28
N GLY A 182 8.50 -12.24 -9.05
CA GLY A 182 8.89 -13.21 -10.06
C GLY A 182 7.76 -13.74 -10.94
N PHE A 183 8.15 -14.36 -12.04
CA PHE A 183 7.28 -14.79 -13.13
C PHE A 183 6.25 -15.83 -12.68
N GLY A 184 5.03 -15.75 -13.22
CA GLY A 184 3.96 -16.70 -12.90
C GLY A 184 3.40 -16.55 -11.48
N THR A 185 3.84 -15.53 -10.74
CA THR A 185 3.26 -15.17 -9.44
C THR A 185 1.85 -14.64 -9.61
N ASP A 186 0.98 -14.96 -8.65
CA ASP A 186 -0.45 -14.69 -8.74
C ASP A 186 -1.00 -14.23 -7.38
N GLN A 187 -1.98 -13.31 -7.37
CA GLN A 187 -2.63 -12.84 -6.14
C GLN A 187 -1.63 -12.25 -5.12
N THR A 188 -0.89 -11.23 -5.55
CA THR A 188 0.01 -10.47 -4.67
C THR A 188 -0.60 -9.12 -4.34
N THR A 189 -0.76 -8.83 -3.04
CA THR A 189 -1.26 -7.54 -2.56
C THR A 189 -0.16 -6.81 -1.80
N VAL A 190 0.07 -5.56 -2.16
CA VAL A 190 0.97 -4.64 -1.48
C VAL A 190 0.16 -3.42 -1.06
N SER A 191 0.12 -3.12 0.24
CA SER A 191 -0.62 -1.96 0.71
C SER A 191 0.07 -1.19 1.82
N TYR A 192 -0.10 0.13 1.89
CA TYR A 192 0.52 0.97 2.93
C TYR A 192 2.03 0.74 3.00
N ALA A 193 2.75 1.15 1.96
CA ALA A 193 4.20 0.95 1.88
C ALA A 193 4.93 2.25 1.55
N TYR A 194 6.16 2.38 2.04
CA TYR A 194 7.09 3.44 1.63
C TYR A 194 8.34 2.81 1.02
N LEU A 195 8.59 3.07 -0.26
CA LEU A 195 9.67 2.45 -1.04
C LEU A 195 10.61 3.57 -1.49
N HIS A 196 11.87 3.54 -1.02
CA HIS A 196 12.79 4.64 -1.26
C HIS A 196 14.27 4.29 -1.18
N ASP A 197 15.08 5.21 -1.70
CA ASP A 197 16.53 5.13 -1.84
C ASP A 197 16.96 3.82 -2.52
N MET A 198 16.24 3.38 -3.54
CA MET A 198 16.53 2.12 -4.24
C MET A 198 17.60 2.33 -5.31
N GLY A 199 18.47 1.34 -5.50
CA GLY A 199 19.47 1.41 -6.57
C GLY A 199 18.92 1.20 -7.99
N ARG A 200 17.65 0.76 -8.14
CA ARG A 200 17.02 0.64 -9.46
C ARG A 200 15.50 0.87 -9.44
N CYS A 201 14.67 -0.17 -9.55
CA CYS A 201 13.22 0.00 -9.64
C CYS A 201 12.58 -0.07 -8.26
N LEU A 202 11.46 0.63 -8.06
CA LEU A 202 10.68 0.37 -6.85
C LEU A 202 9.92 -0.95 -6.97
N ILE A 203 9.39 -1.24 -8.17
CA ILE A 203 8.64 -2.46 -8.45
C ILE A 203 9.16 -3.08 -9.74
N PHE A 204 9.64 -4.31 -9.66
CA PHE A 204 9.95 -5.17 -10.81
C PHE A 204 8.96 -6.33 -10.80
N GLY A 205 7.98 -6.32 -11.70
CA GLY A 205 6.77 -7.14 -11.61
C GLY A 205 6.50 -7.98 -12.84
N HIS A 206 6.48 -9.30 -12.66
CA HIS A 206 6.20 -10.30 -13.70
C HIS A 206 4.90 -11.09 -13.47
N GLY A 207 4.16 -10.76 -12.41
CA GLY A 207 2.99 -11.51 -11.96
C GLY A 207 1.67 -11.11 -12.63
N ASN A 208 0.61 -11.80 -12.21
CA ASN A 208 -0.78 -11.49 -12.52
C ASN A 208 -1.58 -11.24 -11.22
N ASN A 209 -2.75 -10.62 -11.34
CA ASN A 209 -3.65 -10.35 -10.21
C ASN A 209 -2.92 -9.65 -9.05
N MET A 210 -2.18 -8.59 -9.38
CA MET A 210 -1.40 -7.81 -8.42
C MET A 210 -2.16 -6.53 -8.03
N PHE A 211 -2.18 -6.21 -6.74
CA PHE A 211 -2.88 -5.04 -6.21
C PHE A 211 -1.92 -4.20 -5.35
N PHE A 212 -1.64 -2.96 -5.79
CA PHE A 212 -0.81 -2.00 -5.11
C PHE A 212 -1.68 -0.83 -4.65
N GLU A 213 -1.76 -0.58 -3.34
CA GLU A 213 -2.60 0.48 -2.78
C GLU A 213 -1.93 1.27 -1.65
N PHE A 214 -2.10 2.59 -1.61
CA PHE A 214 -1.48 3.44 -0.57
C PHE A 214 0.04 3.25 -0.48
N VAL A 215 0.69 3.02 -1.62
CA VAL A 215 2.14 2.98 -1.72
C VAL A 215 2.63 4.39 -1.99
N TYR A 216 3.62 4.85 -1.22
CA TYR A 216 4.43 6.00 -1.59
C TYR A 216 5.76 5.50 -2.12
N GLY A 217 6.05 5.80 -3.38
CA GLY A 217 7.34 5.51 -4.00
C GLY A 217 8.04 6.78 -4.48
N GLY A 218 9.36 6.84 -4.25
CA GLY A 218 10.24 7.84 -4.84
C GLY A 218 11.66 7.66 -4.35
N LYS A 219 12.60 8.42 -4.91
CA LYS A 219 14.06 8.31 -4.70
C LYS A 219 14.56 6.91 -5.08
N PHE A 220 14.90 6.77 -6.33
CA PHE A 220 15.70 5.66 -6.83
C PHE A 220 16.67 6.23 -7.85
N GLU A 221 17.70 5.47 -8.19
CA GLU A 221 18.70 5.89 -9.18
C GLU A 221 18.46 5.22 -10.53
N SER A 222 18.82 5.92 -11.60
CA SER A 222 18.84 5.34 -12.94
C SER A 222 20.04 5.76 -13.76
N THR A 223 20.76 4.76 -14.27
CA THR A 223 21.79 4.94 -15.30
C THR A 223 21.33 4.36 -16.65
N ASP A 224 22.01 4.76 -17.73
CA ASP A 224 21.83 4.19 -19.08
C ASP A 224 22.01 2.66 -19.11
N VAL A 225 22.69 2.08 -18.12
CA VAL A 225 23.00 0.64 -18.06
C VAL A 225 21.97 -0.14 -17.24
N GLU A 226 21.42 0.47 -16.19
CA GLU A 226 20.53 -0.21 -15.24
C GLU A 226 19.08 -0.21 -15.69
N HIS A 227 18.64 0.85 -16.41
CA HIS A 227 17.25 1.09 -16.81
C HIS A 227 16.28 0.98 -15.63
N SER A 228 15.93 2.12 -15.02
CA SER A 228 15.10 2.16 -13.82
C SER A 228 13.80 2.92 -14.07
N GLU A 229 12.78 2.53 -13.30
CA GLU A 229 11.47 3.16 -13.31
C GLU A 229 10.75 2.93 -11.97
N ILE A 230 9.63 3.62 -11.74
CA ILE A 230 8.79 3.33 -10.56
C ILE A 230 8.32 1.88 -10.60
N ALA A 231 7.75 1.45 -11.72
CA ALA A 231 7.29 0.08 -11.88
C ALA A 231 7.57 -0.44 -13.29
N SER A 232 8.25 -1.57 -13.34
CA SER A 232 8.43 -2.39 -14.53
C SER A 232 7.41 -3.51 -14.51
N LEU A 233 6.34 -3.42 -15.30
CA LEU A 233 5.42 -4.54 -15.50
C LEU A 233 5.79 -5.24 -16.80
N TRP A 234 6.41 -6.41 -16.67
CA TRP A 234 6.95 -7.13 -17.81
C TRP A 234 6.74 -8.62 -17.64
N ALA A 235 5.93 -9.27 -18.48
CA ALA A 235 5.69 -10.71 -18.32
C ALA A 235 6.69 -11.60 -19.10
N HIS A 236 7.82 -11.03 -19.55
CA HIS A 236 8.89 -11.70 -20.28
C HIS A 236 8.44 -12.33 -21.61
N ALA A 237 8.72 -11.63 -22.71
CA ALA A 237 8.84 -12.24 -24.02
C ALA A 237 10.32 -12.48 -24.32
N ALA A 238 10.69 -13.67 -24.81
CA ALA A 238 11.91 -13.79 -25.58
C ALA A 238 11.83 -12.78 -26.75
N SER A 239 12.91 -12.04 -26.99
CA SER A 239 12.96 -10.96 -27.98
C SER A 239 12.30 -11.36 -29.31
N GLY A 240 11.28 -10.62 -29.76
CA GLY A 240 10.70 -10.75 -31.11
C GLY A 240 9.31 -11.39 -31.22
N SER A 241 8.63 -11.69 -30.12
CA SER A 241 7.21 -12.09 -30.11
C SER A 241 6.43 -11.21 -29.12
N PRO A 242 5.13 -10.91 -29.34
CA PRO A 242 4.29 -10.38 -28.26
C PRO A 242 4.15 -11.51 -27.22
N GLY A 243 5.09 -11.56 -26.28
CA GLY A 243 5.08 -12.57 -25.24
C GLY A 243 3.88 -12.39 -24.31
N PRO A 244 3.78 -13.23 -23.27
CA PRO A 244 2.76 -13.05 -22.24
C PRO A 244 2.85 -11.62 -21.67
N VAL A 245 1.70 -11.07 -21.29
CA VAL A 245 1.55 -9.73 -20.69
C VAL A 245 1.08 -9.89 -19.24
N CYS A 246 1.41 -8.92 -18.37
CA CYS A 246 0.84 -8.89 -17.02
C CYS A 246 -0.65 -8.60 -17.08
N THR A 247 -1.48 -9.39 -16.39
CA THR A 247 -2.94 -9.25 -16.42
C THR A 247 -3.52 -8.91 -15.05
N ASN A 248 -4.58 -8.09 -15.05
CA ASN A 248 -5.32 -7.68 -13.85
C ASN A 248 -4.41 -7.10 -12.76
N VAL A 249 -3.54 -6.17 -13.14
CA VAL A 249 -2.71 -5.40 -12.20
C VAL A 249 -3.42 -4.09 -11.87
N THR A 250 -3.43 -3.70 -10.61
CA THR A 250 -4.04 -2.46 -10.15
C THR A 250 -3.06 -1.63 -9.34
N PHE A 251 -2.94 -0.35 -9.69
CA PHE A 251 -2.35 0.70 -8.87
C PHE A 251 -3.45 1.65 -8.43
N ALA A 252 -3.77 1.66 -7.15
CA ALA A 252 -4.87 2.42 -6.58
C ALA A 252 -4.37 3.35 -5.46
N ASN A 253 -4.79 4.61 -5.46
CA ASN A 253 -4.56 5.49 -4.31
C ASN A 253 -3.08 5.62 -3.87
N CYS A 254 -2.13 5.45 -4.80
CA CYS A 254 -0.70 5.55 -4.54
C CYS A 254 -0.18 6.97 -4.80
N VAL A 255 0.97 7.27 -4.22
CA VAL A 255 1.73 8.49 -4.47
C VAL A 255 3.06 8.10 -5.11
N TRP A 256 3.39 8.74 -6.22
CA TRP A 256 4.51 8.39 -7.06
C TRP A 256 5.34 9.63 -7.38
N SER A 257 6.64 9.50 -7.20
CA SER A 257 7.61 10.57 -7.43
C SER A 257 8.92 10.03 -7.97
N HIS A 258 9.84 10.93 -8.34
CA HIS A 258 11.16 10.62 -8.89
C HIS A 258 11.05 9.70 -10.11
N MET A 259 10.13 10.04 -11.02
CA MET A 259 9.97 9.32 -12.28
C MET A 259 11.09 9.70 -13.22
N GLU A 260 12.19 8.95 -13.17
CA GLU A 260 13.39 9.14 -13.99
C GLU A 260 13.77 7.85 -14.73
N GLY A 261 14.90 7.86 -15.44
CA GLY A 261 15.33 6.73 -16.25
C GLY A 261 14.34 6.43 -17.38
N THR A 262 13.77 5.23 -17.37
CA THR A 262 12.76 4.82 -18.34
C THR A 262 11.43 5.55 -18.10
N GLY A 263 11.07 5.85 -16.84
CA GLY A 263 9.89 6.65 -16.48
C GLY A 263 9.17 6.21 -15.20
N GLY A 264 7.84 6.39 -15.17
CA GLY A 264 6.99 6.06 -14.03
C GLY A 264 6.54 4.60 -14.05
N LEU A 265 5.26 4.37 -14.30
CA LEU A 265 4.71 3.03 -14.51
C LEU A 265 4.93 2.63 -15.97
N ILE A 266 5.90 1.75 -16.21
CA ILE A 266 6.22 1.23 -17.54
C ILE A 266 5.60 -0.16 -17.68
N ILE A 267 4.73 -0.31 -18.67
CA ILE A 267 3.75 -1.38 -18.70
C ILE A 267 3.84 -2.18 -20.01
N GLN A 268 3.93 -3.50 -19.86
CA GLN A 268 3.50 -4.49 -20.84
C GLN A 268 2.38 -5.32 -20.19
N GLY A 269 1.13 -4.95 -20.46
CA GLY A 269 0.00 -5.42 -19.66
C GLY A 269 -1.35 -5.32 -20.34
N ASP A 270 -2.30 -6.07 -19.80
CA ASP A 270 -3.67 -6.11 -20.26
C ASP A 270 -4.66 -6.01 -19.10
N GLY A 271 -5.62 -5.09 -19.21
CA GLY A 271 -6.60 -4.84 -18.15
C GLY A 271 -6.01 -4.16 -16.92
N VAL A 272 -4.90 -3.40 -17.06
CA VAL A 272 -4.28 -2.68 -15.94
C VAL A 272 -5.14 -1.50 -15.51
N LYS A 273 -5.40 -1.40 -14.20
CA LYS A 273 -6.20 -0.31 -13.60
C LYS A 273 -5.30 0.65 -12.84
N ILE A 274 -5.40 1.93 -13.14
CA ILE A 274 -4.59 2.98 -12.53
C ILE A 274 -5.54 4.10 -12.10
N TYR A 275 -5.88 4.16 -10.82
CA TYR A 275 -6.84 5.15 -10.34
C TYR A 275 -6.55 5.72 -8.96
N GLY A 276 -7.03 6.95 -8.71
CA GLY A 276 -6.83 7.62 -7.42
C GLY A 276 -5.37 7.95 -7.12
N ASN A 277 -4.44 7.76 -8.07
CA ASN A 277 -3.03 7.96 -7.83
C ASN A 277 -2.63 9.43 -8.00
N VAL A 278 -1.56 9.81 -7.30
CA VAL A 278 -0.88 11.09 -7.50
C VAL A 278 0.50 10.83 -8.06
N PHE A 279 0.75 11.34 -9.27
CA PHE A 279 2.07 11.39 -9.89
C PHE A 279 2.59 12.81 -9.77
N TYR A 280 3.64 13.03 -8.99
CA TYR A 280 4.09 14.39 -8.75
C TYR A 280 5.61 14.54 -8.70
N ARG A 281 6.06 15.71 -9.16
CA ARG A 281 7.43 16.17 -8.99
C ARG A 281 7.50 17.16 -7.80
N PRO A 282 8.22 16.80 -6.72
CA PRO A 282 8.54 17.70 -5.62
C PRO A 282 9.21 18.99 -6.11
N ALA A 283 8.96 20.08 -5.39
CA ALA A 283 9.59 21.36 -5.68
C ALA A 283 11.13 21.24 -5.60
N GLY A 284 11.83 21.88 -6.53
CA GLY A 284 13.30 21.87 -6.57
C GLY A 284 13.93 20.67 -7.28
N LEU A 285 13.16 19.65 -7.65
CA LEU A 285 13.66 18.52 -8.44
C LEU A 285 13.48 18.75 -9.94
N THR A 286 14.40 18.19 -10.73
CA THR A 286 14.30 18.10 -12.19
C THR A 286 14.29 16.63 -12.55
N PHE A 287 13.30 16.19 -13.32
CA PHE A 287 13.31 14.84 -13.88
C PHE A 287 13.87 14.93 -15.30
N PRO A 288 14.83 14.08 -15.68
CA PRO A 288 15.29 14.00 -17.06
C PRO A 288 14.16 13.52 -17.98
N SER A 289 14.39 13.57 -19.30
CA SER A 289 13.42 13.03 -20.27
C SER A 289 13.25 11.52 -20.09
N ALA A 290 12.00 11.06 -20.06
CA ALA A 290 11.63 9.66 -19.91
C ALA A 290 10.38 9.37 -20.77
N ASN A 291 9.93 8.10 -20.82
CA ASN A 291 8.76 7.73 -21.61
C ASN A 291 7.45 8.33 -21.07
N GLY A 292 7.35 8.51 -19.74
CA GLY A 292 6.26 9.24 -19.10
C GLY A 292 5.85 8.66 -17.74
N ALA A 293 4.87 9.26 -17.06
CA ALA A 293 4.44 8.75 -15.73
C ALA A 293 3.63 7.45 -15.84
N ILE A 294 2.91 7.30 -16.95
CA ILE A 294 2.30 6.03 -17.37
C ILE A 294 2.67 5.84 -18.84
N ALA A 295 3.32 4.72 -19.13
CA ALA A 295 3.96 4.49 -20.40
C ALA A 295 4.13 3.01 -20.72
N THR A 296 4.59 2.73 -21.95
CA THR A 296 5.08 1.43 -22.40
C THR A 296 6.51 1.57 -22.88
N TRP A 297 7.25 0.47 -23.00
CA TRP A 297 8.43 0.45 -23.86
C TRP A 297 8.02 0.46 -25.34
N ARG A 298 8.99 0.65 -26.23
CA ARG A 298 8.76 0.98 -27.66
C ARG A 298 7.72 0.12 -28.38
N ARG A 299 7.74 -1.21 -28.24
CA ARG A 299 6.92 -2.14 -29.05
C ARG A 299 5.95 -2.97 -28.22
N ASP A 300 5.69 -2.56 -26.99
CA ASP A 300 4.99 -3.38 -26.01
C ASP A 300 3.49 -3.09 -25.97
N VAL A 301 2.74 -4.11 -25.53
CA VAL A 301 1.28 -4.09 -25.54
C VAL A 301 0.78 -3.50 -24.22
N PHE A 302 -0.05 -2.47 -24.31
CA PHE A 302 -0.87 -2.02 -23.20
C PHE A 302 -2.30 -1.91 -23.68
N THR A 303 -3.16 -2.88 -23.32
CA THR A 303 -4.55 -2.93 -23.77
C THR A 303 -5.52 -2.93 -22.61
N ARG A 304 -6.75 -2.46 -22.84
CA ARG A 304 -7.84 -2.45 -21.84
C ARG A 304 -7.47 -1.76 -20.52
N GLY A 305 -6.55 -0.80 -20.59
CA GLY A 305 -6.14 0.05 -19.49
C GLY A 305 -7.27 0.96 -19.03
N ARG A 306 -7.38 1.18 -17.72
CA ARG A 306 -8.37 2.08 -17.11
C ARG A 306 -7.64 3.09 -16.24
N ILE A 307 -7.46 4.30 -16.78
CA ILE A 307 -6.70 5.38 -16.15
C ILE A 307 -7.69 6.46 -15.69
N TYR A 308 -8.16 6.34 -14.45
CA TYR A 308 -9.24 7.16 -13.93
C TYR A 308 -8.85 7.95 -12.71
N ASN A 309 -9.35 9.18 -12.58
CA ASN A 309 -9.28 9.91 -11.32
C ASN A 309 -7.84 10.00 -10.77
N ASN A 310 -6.83 10.25 -11.61
CA ASN A 310 -5.45 10.47 -11.15
C ASN A 310 -5.09 11.95 -11.20
N SER A 311 -4.11 12.36 -10.39
CA SER A 311 -3.57 13.73 -10.41
C SER A 311 -2.09 13.71 -10.81
N PHE A 312 -1.78 14.38 -11.91
CA PHE A 312 -0.43 14.60 -12.41
C PHE A 312 -0.01 16.04 -12.10
N ILE A 313 1.10 16.22 -11.40
CA ILE A 313 1.49 17.51 -10.82
C ILE A 313 2.96 17.81 -11.15
N ASN A 314 3.21 18.93 -11.84
CA ASN A 314 4.53 19.46 -12.18
C ASN A 314 5.38 18.58 -13.12
N LEU A 315 4.74 17.88 -14.06
CA LEU A 315 5.38 16.96 -15.02
C LEU A 315 5.53 17.59 -16.42
N GLY A 316 6.05 18.82 -16.51
CA GLY A 316 6.11 19.59 -17.77
C GLY A 316 7.51 19.88 -18.32
N GLN A 317 8.58 19.60 -17.58
CA GLN A 317 9.97 19.85 -18.01
C GLN A 317 10.60 18.57 -18.55
N GLY A 318 10.77 18.44 -19.86
CA GLY A 318 11.45 17.31 -20.51
C GLY A 318 10.75 15.94 -20.39
N PHE A 319 9.75 15.83 -19.52
CA PHE A 319 9.01 14.63 -19.18
C PHE A 319 7.55 14.76 -19.61
N ALA A 320 6.98 13.71 -20.22
CA ALA A 320 5.56 13.68 -20.57
C ALA A 320 4.74 13.05 -19.43
N SER A 321 3.61 13.65 -19.04
CA SER A 321 2.73 13.06 -18.00
C SER A 321 2.22 11.67 -18.40
N LEU A 322 1.88 11.54 -19.68
CA LEU A 322 1.56 10.29 -20.32
C LEU A 322 2.45 10.20 -21.55
N GLY A 323 2.99 9.02 -21.82
CA GLY A 323 3.70 8.81 -23.05
C GLY A 323 3.78 7.33 -23.35
N ILE A 324 3.08 6.92 -24.39
CA ILE A 324 3.20 5.56 -24.91
C ILE A 324 4.48 5.51 -25.75
N GLY A 325 5.27 4.44 -25.60
CA GLY A 325 6.38 4.14 -26.47
C GLY A 325 5.87 3.91 -27.90
N PHE A 326 6.34 4.72 -28.85
CA PHE A 326 5.98 4.64 -30.26
C PHE A 326 6.12 3.22 -30.84
N GLY A 327 4.98 2.56 -31.13
CA GLY A 327 4.92 1.36 -31.97
C GLY A 327 4.15 0.15 -31.41
N GLY A 328 3.64 0.19 -30.18
CA GLY A 328 2.85 -0.90 -29.56
C GLY A 328 1.33 -0.82 -29.80
N THR A 329 0.61 -1.92 -29.54
CA THR A 329 -0.87 -1.95 -29.59
C THR A 329 -1.46 -1.33 -28.32
N THR A 330 -2.32 -0.33 -28.46
CA THR A 330 -2.94 0.44 -27.36
C THR A 330 -4.47 0.43 -27.40
N ASP A 331 -5.04 -0.74 -27.70
CA ASP A 331 -6.46 -0.91 -27.92
C ASP A 331 -7.30 -0.88 -26.63
N ASP A 332 -8.47 -0.26 -26.72
CA ASP A 332 -9.47 -0.15 -25.63
C ASP A 332 -8.91 0.43 -24.32
N ASN A 333 -7.88 1.26 -24.38
CA ASN A 333 -7.45 2.00 -23.21
C ASN A 333 -8.27 3.28 -23.03
N ILE A 334 -8.60 3.59 -21.78
CA ILE A 334 -9.43 4.75 -21.43
C ILE A 334 -8.71 5.64 -20.42
N VAL A 335 -8.73 6.95 -20.66
CA VAL A 335 -8.15 7.98 -19.79
C VAL A 335 -9.19 9.06 -19.46
N GLU A 336 -9.81 9.00 -18.28
CA GLU A 336 -10.86 9.96 -17.91
C GLU A 336 -10.75 10.49 -16.48
N ASN A 337 -11.37 11.65 -16.23
CA ASN A 337 -11.45 12.28 -14.91
C ASN A 337 -10.09 12.58 -14.26
N ASN A 338 -9.01 12.73 -15.02
CA ASN A 338 -7.68 13.04 -14.47
C ASN A 338 -7.46 14.56 -14.35
N ILE A 339 -6.54 14.96 -13.47
CA ILE A 339 -5.98 16.32 -13.43
C ILE A 339 -4.58 16.29 -14.00
N PHE A 340 -4.28 17.20 -14.93
CA PHE A 340 -2.95 17.55 -15.36
C PHE A 340 -2.65 18.99 -14.94
N TYR A 341 -1.80 19.16 -13.93
CA TYR A 341 -1.42 20.44 -13.35
C TYR A 341 0.05 20.72 -13.61
N ASN A 342 0.35 21.75 -14.40
CA ASN A 342 1.72 22.13 -14.79
C ASN A 342 2.46 20.98 -15.49
N CYS A 343 1.85 20.44 -16.54
CA CYS A 343 2.26 19.22 -17.21
C CYS A 343 2.55 19.43 -18.70
N ASN A 344 3.29 18.50 -19.30
CA ASN A 344 3.33 18.32 -20.75
C ASN A 344 2.61 16.99 -21.05
N VAL A 345 1.48 17.03 -21.75
CA VAL A 345 0.62 15.87 -21.96
C VAL A 345 0.68 15.38 -23.41
N SER A 346 0.80 14.06 -23.56
CA SER A 346 0.64 13.34 -24.81
C SER A 346 -0.15 12.06 -24.51
N PHE A 347 -1.31 11.88 -25.11
CA PHE A 347 -2.09 10.65 -24.96
C PHE A 347 -1.55 9.52 -25.84
N GLY A 348 -0.61 9.78 -26.75
CA GLY A 348 0.33 8.77 -27.29
C GLY A 348 -0.28 7.51 -27.97
N GLY A 349 -1.57 7.48 -28.28
CA GLY A 349 -2.27 6.28 -28.77
C GLY A 349 -3.39 5.75 -27.87
N PHE A 350 -3.65 6.38 -26.72
CA PHE A 350 -4.89 6.21 -25.95
C PHE A 350 -6.06 6.81 -26.76
N ALA A 351 -6.80 5.99 -27.49
CA ALA A 351 -7.85 6.48 -28.40
C ALA A 351 -9.06 7.12 -27.69
N LEU A 352 -9.34 6.73 -26.44
CA LEU A 352 -10.42 7.30 -25.65
C LEU A 352 -9.84 8.06 -24.46
N HIS A 353 -9.90 9.38 -24.56
CA HIS A 353 -9.60 10.29 -23.47
C HIS A 353 -10.64 11.41 -23.45
N ASP A 354 -11.24 11.66 -22.28
CA ASP A 354 -12.26 12.70 -22.09
C ASP A 354 -12.40 13.06 -20.60
N TYR A 355 -13.14 14.12 -20.28
CA TYR A 355 -13.39 14.56 -18.91
C TYR A 355 -12.10 14.85 -18.10
N ASN A 356 -10.96 15.14 -18.73
CA ASN A 356 -9.74 15.50 -18.02
C ASN A 356 -9.67 17.01 -17.77
N LEU A 357 -8.96 17.42 -16.72
CA LEU A 357 -8.76 18.83 -16.34
C LEU A 357 -7.32 19.24 -16.62
N PHE A 358 -7.13 20.28 -17.43
CA PHE A 358 -5.83 20.78 -17.85
C PHE A 358 -5.57 22.17 -17.25
N ILE A 359 -4.55 22.30 -16.40
CA ILE A 359 -4.20 23.56 -15.72
C ILE A 359 -2.73 23.85 -15.96
N ASN A 360 -2.45 24.94 -16.67
CA ASN A 360 -1.09 25.29 -17.10
C ASN A 360 -0.39 24.11 -17.80
N THR A 361 -1.12 23.43 -18.68
CA THR A 361 -0.64 22.24 -19.37
C THR A 361 -0.37 22.57 -20.83
N SER A 362 0.73 22.03 -21.36
CA SER A 362 1.08 22.08 -22.79
C SER A 362 1.09 20.67 -23.38
N GLY A 363 1.33 20.54 -24.69
CA GLY A 363 1.47 19.26 -25.38
C GLY A 363 0.49 19.11 -26.54
N ALA A 364 0.68 18.08 -27.37
CA ALA A 364 -0.05 17.92 -28.63
C ALA A 364 -1.57 17.72 -28.43
N ASP A 365 -1.95 17.12 -27.30
CA ASP A 365 -3.34 16.70 -27.07
C ASP A 365 -4.01 17.48 -25.92
N ALA A 366 -3.33 18.52 -25.41
CA ALA A 366 -3.77 19.30 -24.25
C ALA A 366 -4.90 20.29 -24.58
N SER A 367 -6.00 19.82 -25.19
CA SER A 367 -7.26 20.57 -25.39
C SER A 367 -8.28 19.87 -26.30
N ASP A 368 -8.00 18.66 -26.80
CA ASP A 368 -8.83 18.03 -27.85
C ASP A 368 -9.99 17.18 -27.31
N GLU A 369 -10.43 17.45 -26.07
CA GLU A 369 -11.49 16.68 -25.42
C GLU A 369 -12.83 17.42 -25.48
N ALA A 370 -13.88 16.71 -25.86
CA ALA A 370 -15.24 17.24 -25.92
C ALA A 370 -15.72 17.77 -24.56
N HIS A 371 -15.37 17.08 -23.47
CA HIS A 371 -15.69 17.49 -22.09
C HIS A 371 -14.44 17.89 -21.30
N GLY A 372 -13.33 18.18 -21.98
CA GLY A 372 -12.12 18.73 -21.37
C GLY A 372 -12.39 20.06 -20.67
N ALA A 373 -11.71 20.32 -19.55
CA ALA A 373 -11.87 21.56 -18.79
C ALA A 373 -10.53 22.22 -18.46
N THR A 374 -10.58 23.50 -18.12
CA THR A 374 -9.43 24.29 -17.64
C THR A 374 -9.78 25.07 -16.37
N ALA A 375 -8.78 25.55 -15.63
CA ALA A 375 -8.96 26.40 -14.44
C ALA A 375 -7.82 27.44 -14.28
N THR A 376 -8.07 28.53 -13.54
CA THR A 376 -7.22 29.73 -13.46
C THR A 376 -6.09 29.69 -12.41
N SER A 377 -5.70 28.48 -11.97
CA SER A 377 -4.55 28.10 -11.11
C SER A 377 -4.77 28.01 -9.58
N ALA A 378 -3.94 27.18 -8.94
CA ALA A 378 -3.95 26.68 -7.55
C ALA A 378 -5.22 25.92 -7.10
N ILE A 379 -5.25 24.61 -7.35
CA ILE A 379 -6.38 23.75 -6.98
C ILE A 379 -6.09 22.78 -5.82
N PHE A 380 -4.84 22.53 -5.46
CA PHE A 380 -4.46 21.65 -4.34
C PHE A 380 -4.22 22.44 -3.06
N ASN A 381 -4.50 21.82 -1.91
CA ASN A 381 -4.26 22.36 -0.58
C ASN A 381 -2.78 22.71 -0.38
N ASP A 382 -1.93 21.69 -0.31
CA ASP A 382 -0.48 21.81 -0.16
C ASP A 382 0.22 20.51 -0.60
N TYR A 383 0.40 20.34 -1.92
CA TYR A 383 1.05 19.15 -2.45
C TYR A 383 2.53 19.05 -2.04
N VAL A 384 3.16 20.14 -1.57
CA VAL A 384 4.55 20.12 -1.07
C VAL A 384 4.60 19.40 0.28
N ALA A 385 3.58 19.57 1.11
CA ALA A 385 3.38 18.84 2.36
C ALA A 385 2.69 17.47 2.17
N LEU A 386 2.57 16.97 0.94
CA LEU A 386 1.82 15.76 0.58
C LEU A 386 0.31 15.82 0.89
N ASP A 387 -0.26 17.03 0.96
CA ASP A 387 -1.70 17.25 1.01
C ASP A 387 -2.25 17.57 -0.39
N PHE A 388 -2.78 16.52 -1.03
CA PHE A 388 -3.32 16.57 -2.39
C PHE A 388 -4.84 16.80 -2.43
N ASN A 389 -5.47 17.13 -1.31
CA ASN A 389 -6.88 17.51 -1.29
C ASN A 389 -7.11 18.79 -2.09
N LEU A 390 -8.33 18.95 -2.61
CA LEU A 390 -8.67 20.06 -3.49
C LEU A 390 -9.22 21.26 -2.70
N LYS A 391 -8.72 22.46 -3.02
CA LYS A 391 -9.19 23.75 -2.48
C LYS A 391 -10.54 24.17 -3.05
N ASN A 392 -10.82 23.76 -4.27
CA ASN A 392 -12.02 24.14 -5.02
C ASN A 392 -12.55 22.91 -5.76
N ASN A 393 -13.87 22.86 -5.97
CA ASN A 393 -14.43 21.84 -6.84
C ASN A 393 -14.01 22.10 -8.30
N THR A 394 -13.86 21.03 -9.07
CA THR A 394 -13.63 21.11 -10.51
C THR A 394 -14.96 21.03 -11.25
N ALA A 395 -14.94 21.26 -12.56
CA ALA A 395 -16.03 20.77 -13.40
C ALA A 395 -16.22 19.26 -13.17
N ALA A 396 -17.48 18.80 -13.15
CA ALA A 396 -17.78 17.40 -12.93
C ALA A 396 -17.12 16.51 -14.00
N GLY A 397 -16.59 15.38 -13.55
CA GLY A 397 -16.20 14.27 -14.39
C GLY A 397 -17.40 13.40 -14.78
N ILE A 398 -17.11 12.27 -15.41
CA ILE A 398 -18.08 11.22 -15.71
C ILE A 398 -18.15 10.19 -14.57
N ASN A 399 -19.35 9.69 -14.28
CA ASN A 399 -19.52 8.60 -13.32
C ASN A 399 -19.12 7.26 -13.94
N VAL A 400 -17.93 6.77 -13.60
CA VAL A 400 -17.39 5.48 -14.06
C VAL A 400 -17.69 4.30 -13.12
N GLY A 401 -18.46 4.53 -12.06
CA GLY A 401 -18.90 3.51 -11.10
C GLY A 401 -17.78 2.88 -10.24
N PRO A 402 -18.10 1.83 -9.46
CA PRO A 402 -17.12 1.09 -8.67
C PRO A 402 -16.10 0.32 -9.54
N PRO A 403 -14.85 0.15 -9.06
CA PRO A 403 -14.32 0.55 -7.75
C PRO A 403 -13.84 2.01 -7.67
N TYR A 404 -14.04 2.80 -8.73
CA TYR A 404 -13.48 4.15 -8.85
C TYR A 404 -14.28 5.23 -8.09
N ASN A 405 -15.35 4.83 -7.40
CA ASN A 405 -16.28 5.71 -6.72
C ASN A 405 -15.83 6.10 -5.30
N ILE A 406 -14.67 5.62 -4.83
CA ILE A 406 -14.08 5.96 -3.53
C ILE A 406 -12.73 6.63 -3.77
N ASP A 407 -12.47 7.75 -3.09
CA ASP A 407 -11.19 8.46 -3.16
C ASP A 407 -10.18 7.94 -2.12
N PRO A 408 -8.90 8.38 -2.16
CA PRO A 408 -7.87 7.91 -1.24
C PRO A 408 -8.20 8.14 0.24
N ASN A 409 -8.98 9.18 0.56
CA ASN A 409 -9.41 9.47 1.92
C ASN A 409 -10.61 8.62 2.38
N GLY A 410 -11.13 7.74 1.52
CA GLY A 410 -12.29 6.90 1.78
C GLY A 410 -13.64 7.57 1.49
N ASN A 411 -13.66 8.74 0.84
CA ASN A 411 -14.90 9.45 0.54
C ASN A 411 -15.54 8.90 -0.74
N SER A 412 -16.86 8.77 -0.72
CA SER A 412 -17.64 8.51 -1.94
C SER A 412 -17.62 9.71 -2.87
N ARG A 413 -17.41 9.47 -4.17
CA ARG A 413 -17.48 10.48 -5.22
C ARG A 413 -18.93 10.79 -5.58
N THR A 414 -19.43 11.93 -5.13
CA THR A 414 -20.80 12.39 -5.41
C THR A 414 -20.86 13.41 -6.52
N THR A 415 -19.81 14.22 -6.67
CA THR A 415 -19.69 15.24 -7.72
C THR A 415 -18.76 14.81 -8.83
N TRP A 416 -18.02 13.70 -8.63
CA TRP A 416 -17.02 13.19 -9.56
C TRP A 416 -16.00 14.28 -9.88
N THR A 417 -15.44 14.89 -8.83
CA THR A 417 -14.37 15.86 -8.98
C THR A 417 -13.21 15.20 -9.72
N ARG A 418 -12.70 15.85 -10.77
CA ARG A 418 -11.59 15.31 -11.56
C ARG A 418 -10.35 15.24 -10.67
N GLY A 419 -9.56 14.18 -10.84
CA GLY A 419 -8.33 13.92 -10.09
C GLY A 419 -8.48 12.91 -8.95
N ALA A 420 -7.38 12.74 -8.21
CA ALA A 420 -7.24 11.72 -7.18
C ALA A 420 -8.21 11.87 -6.01
N TYR A 421 -8.51 13.09 -5.57
CA TYR A 421 -9.33 13.37 -4.40
C TYR A 421 -10.66 13.99 -4.81
N GLU A 422 -11.75 13.60 -4.15
CA GLU A 422 -13.04 14.28 -4.31
C GLU A 422 -12.96 15.67 -3.64
N TYR A 423 -13.62 16.70 -4.18
CA TYR A 423 -13.67 17.98 -3.49
C TYR A 423 -14.50 17.90 -2.21
N GLY A 424 -14.05 18.58 -1.15
CA GLY A 424 -14.64 18.46 0.18
C GLY A 424 -14.32 17.13 0.86
N SER A 425 -13.45 16.33 0.25
CA SER A 425 -12.86 15.15 0.86
C SER A 425 -12.14 15.55 2.14
N VAL A 426 -12.56 14.91 3.22
CA VAL A 426 -11.86 14.91 4.50
C VAL A 426 -11.42 13.48 4.73
N PHE A 427 -10.21 13.28 5.26
CA PHE A 427 -9.77 11.94 5.62
C PHE A 427 -10.82 11.27 6.53
N ILE A 428 -11.50 10.24 6.02
CA ILE A 428 -12.45 9.44 6.82
C ILE A 428 -11.63 8.41 7.58
N GLY A 429 -10.83 8.89 8.52
CA GLY A 429 -10.43 8.10 9.68
C GLY A 429 -11.63 7.93 10.60
N VAL A 430 -11.73 6.81 11.31
CA VAL A 430 -12.81 6.64 12.28
C VAL A 430 -12.55 7.53 13.49
N SER A 431 -13.24 8.66 13.54
CA SER A 431 -13.14 9.62 14.64
C SER A 431 -14.20 9.31 15.70
N LEU A 432 -13.74 9.18 16.95
CA LEU A 432 -14.61 9.06 18.11
C LEU A 432 -15.10 10.45 18.53
N LYS A 433 -16.41 10.67 18.44
CA LYS A 433 -17.07 11.84 19.02
C LYS A 433 -17.60 11.52 20.41
N ILE A 434 -17.52 12.49 21.31
CA ILE A 434 -18.04 12.42 22.68
C ILE A 434 -18.94 13.63 22.92
N GLN A 435 -20.15 13.40 23.42
CA GLN A 435 -21.11 14.45 23.74
C GLN A 435 -21.80 14.15 25.08
N ARG A 436 -22.00 15.16 25.92
CA ARG A 436 -22.84 15.04 27.11
C ARG A 436 -24.30 15.32 26.76
N THR A 437 -25.20 14.41 27.15
CA THR A 437 -26.65 14.56 27.00
C THR A 437 -27.32 14.22 28.33
N GLY A 438 -27.82 15.24 29.04
CA GLY A 438 -28.39 15.08 30.38
C GLY A 438 -27.39 14.46 31.36
N ASN A 439 -27.74 13.29 31.93
CA ASN A 439 -26.90 12.54 32.85
C ASN A 439 -26.05 11.44 32.17
N GLN A 440 -25.87 11.50 30.85
CA GLN A 440 -25.14 10.51 30.07
C GLN A 440 -24.05 11.16 29.21
N ILE A 441 -23.04 10.35 28.88
CA ILE A 441 -22.06 10.58 27.83
C ILE A 441 -22.45 9.71 26.64
N VAL A 442 -22.64 10.33 25.48
CA VAL A 442 -22.89 9.65 24.21
C VAL A 442 -21.60 9.64 23.41
N PHE A 443 -21.11 8.45 23.12
CA PHE A 443 -20.03 8.19 22.18
C PHE A 443 -20.63 7.91 20.81
N SER A 444 -19.99 8.41 19.75
CA SER A 444 -20.41 8.06 18.40
C SER A 444 -19.24 8.03 17.42
N TRP A 445 -19.30 7.12 16.45
CA TRP A 445 -18.29 6.97 15.40
C TRP A 445 -18.93 6.43 14.10
N PRO A 446 -18.34 6.70 12.93
CA PRO A 446 -18.83 6.17 11.65
C PRO A 446 -18.99 4.64 11.65
N ASP A 447 -19.97 4.12 10.91
CA ASP A 447 -20.13 2.68 10.68
C ASP A 447 -19.15 2.10 9.65
N SER A 448 -18.47 2.99 8.93
CA SER A 448 -17.42 2.69 7.96
C SER A 448 -16.19 3.59 8.17
N PRO A 449 -14.95 3.06 8.08
CA PRO A 449 -14.63 1.63 7.93
C PRO A 449 -15.05 0.78 9.15
N THR A 450 -15.35 -0.51 8.91
CA THR A 450 -15.89 -1.43 9.92
C THR A 450 -14.84 -1.91 10.93
N SER A 451 -15.28 -2.70 11.93
CA SER A 451 -14.43 -3.39 12.91
C SER A 451 -13.77 -2.52 13.99
N TYR A 452 -14.42 -1.45 14.45
CA TYR A 452 -13.96 -0.66 15.58
C TYR A 452 -14.71 -0.98 16.87
N LYS A 453 -14.01 -0.94 18.01
CA LYS A 453 -14.60 -1.03 19.35
C LYS A 453 -14.15 0.10 20.25
N LEU A 454 -15.02 0.44 21.21
CA LEU A 454 -14.76 1.47 22.21
C LEU A 454 -14.11 0.88 23.45
N TYR A 455 -13.07 1.54 23.95
CA TYR A 455 -12.32 1.16 25.15
C TYR A 455 -12.33 2.30 26.16
N SER A 456 -12.17 1.98 27.44
CA SER A 456 -12.04 2.95 28.53
C SER A 456 -10.83 2.66 29.43
N ALA A 457 -10.28 3.70 30.05
CA ALA A 457 -9.21 3.62 31.06
C ALA A 457 -9.47 4.62 32.20
N THR A 458 -8.97 4.35 33.41
CA THR A 458 -9.14 5.23 34.59
C THR A 458 -8.00 6.22 34.78
N ASN A 459 -6.88 6.02 34.10
CA ASN A 459 -5.74 6.93 34.07
C ASN A 459 -4.93 6.71 32.77
N LEU A 460 -4.11 7.69 32.41
CA LEU A 460 -3.20 7.62 31.25
C LEU A 460 -1.74 7.43 31.68
N ASN A 461 -1.48 7.10 32.95
CA ASN A 461 -0.11 6.86 33.40
C ASN A 461 0.38 5.56 32.75
N PRO A 462 1.48 5.59 31.99
CA PRO A 462 1.97 4.38 31.35
C PRO A 462 2.39 3.32 32.38
N PRO A 463 1.95 2.05 32.24
CA PRO A 463 1.06 1.53 31.19
C PRO A 463 -0.42 1.82 31.48
N ALA A 464 -1.11 2.47 30.54
CA ALA A 464 -2.54 2.75 30.66
C ALA A 464 -3.35 1.47 30.38
N SER A 465 -4.09 0.98 31.38
CA SER A 465 -4.93 -0.22 31.25
C SER A 465 -6.26 0.10 30.58
N TRP A 466 -6.40 -0.29 29.30
CA TRP A 466 -7.61 -0.09 28.50
C TRP A 466 -8.52 -1.32 28.56
N THR A 467 -9.77 -1.13 28.97
CA THR A 467 -10.80 -2.17 29.00
C THR A 467 -11.81 -1.94 27.88
N ILE A 468 -12.12 -2.98 27.12
CA ILE A 468 -13.18 -2.95 26.11
C ILE A 468 -14.54 -2.70 26.77
N LEU A 469 -15.31 -1.78 26.21
CA LEU A 469 -16.70 -1.60 26.61
C LEU A 469 -17.56 -2.68 25.94
N THR A 470 -18.24 -3.48 26.76
CA THR A 470 -19.07 -4.61 26.31
C THR A 470 -20.50 -4.22 25.99
N ASN A 471 -20.87 -2.97 26.27
CA ASN A 471 -22.15 -2.43 25.87
C ASN A 471 -22.31 -2.50 24.34
N VAL A 472 -23.47 -2.94 23.88
CA VAL A 472 -23.79 -3.04 22.45
C VAL A 472 -24.04 -1.62 21.90
N PRO A 473 -23.22 -1.12 20.97
CA PRO A 473 -23.49 0.16 20.32
C PRO A 473 -24.73 0.03 19.40
N ALA A 474 -25.58 1.06 19.37
CA ALA A 474 -26.70 1.13 18.45
C ALA A 474 -26.26 1.75 17.12
N LEU A 475 -26.64 1.13 16.00
CA LEU A 475 -26.41 1.65 14.66
C LEU A 475 -27.66 2.40 14.17
N ALA A 476 -27.50 3.66 13.79
CA ALA A 476 -28.54 4.43 13.11
C ALA A 476 -27.89 5.44 12.16
N ASN A 477 -28.47 5.62 10.96
CA ASN A 477 -28.05 6.63 9.98
C ASN A 477 -26.52 6.65 9.68
N GLY A 478 -25.88 5.48 9.55
CA GLY A 478 -24.45 5.39 9.25
C GLY A 478 -23.51 5.66 10.43
N GLN A 479 -24.03 5.68 11.66
CA GLN A 479 -23.26 6.00 12.85
C GLN A 479 -23.52 4.98 13.96
N TRP A 480 -22.45 4.43 14.52
CA TRP A 480 -22.52 3.73 15.79
C TRP A 480 -22.62 4.74 16.92
N SER A 481 -23.49 4.47 17.88
CA SER A 481 -23.65 5.27 19.09
C SER A 481 -23.67 4.39 20.32
N LEU A 482 -23.01 4.82 21.39
CA LEU A 482 -23.05 4.15 22.68
C LEU A 482 -23.20 5.18 23.80
N SER A 483 -24.20 5.00 24.65
CA SER A 483 -24.45 5.90 25.79
C SER A 483 -24.03 5.24 27.09
N LEU A 484 -23.22 5.94 27.88
CA LEU A 484 -22.83 5.55 29.23
C LEU A 484 -23.31 6.60 30.24
N PRO A 485 -23.67 6.23 31.47
CA PRO A 485 -23.93 7.20 32.52
C PRO A 485 -22.67 8.04 32.83
N LEU A 486 -22.85 9.31 33.18
CA LEU A 486 -21.73 10.15 33.64
C LEU A 486 -21.11 9.55 34.90
N PRO A 487 -19.77 9.39 34.95
CA PRO A 487 -19.10 8.94 36.16
C PRO A 487 -19.32 9.95 37.29
N ALA A 488 -19.72 9.47 38.47
CA ALA A 488 -20.07 10.34 39.59
C ALA A 488 -18.84 11.06 40.21
N THR A 489 -17.63 10.47 40.12
CA THR A 489 -16.45 10.98 40.86
C THR A 489 -15.08 10.64 40.25
N GLN A 490 -14.99 9.91 39.13
CA GLN A 490 -13.70 9.43 38.60
C GLN A 490 -13.46 9.88 37.16
N GLN A 491 -12.24 10.37 36.88
CA GLN A 491 -11.78 10.67 35.54
C GLN A 491 -11.67 9.38 34.74
N GLN A 492 -12.27 9.35 33.55
CA GLN A 492 -12.19 8.24 32.60
C GLN A 492 -11.74 8.74 31.25
N PHE A 493 -10.99 7.91 30.55
CA PHE A 493 -10.45 8.16 29.22
C PHE A 493 -11.05 7.13 28.28
N PHE A 494 -11.30 7.52 27.03
CA PHE A 494 -11.92 6.66 26.04
C PHE A 494 -11.12 6.70 24.74
N ARG A 495 -11.08 5.57 24.04
CA ARG A 495 -10.51 5.50 22.69
C ARG A 495 -11.31 4.55 21.83
N LEU A 496 -11.31 4.82 20.54
CA LEU A 496 -11.78 3.88 19.54
C LEU A 496 -10.58 3.16 18.96
N GLN A 497 -10.71 1.86 18.76
CA GLN A 497 -9.63 1.02 18.28
C GLN A 497 -10.18 0.00 17.30
N LYS A 498 -9.48 -0.18 16.19
CA LYS A 498 -9.77 -1.25 15.23
C LYS A 498 -9.45 -2.60 15.90
N LEU A 499 -10.33 -3.57 15.67
CA LEU A 499 -10.16 -4.98 16.05
C LEU A 499 -9.10 -5.66 15.19
#